data_AF-A0A3C0WFY9-F1
#
_entry.id   AF-A0A3C0WFY9-F1
#
_cell.length_a   1.000
_cell.length_b   1.000
_cell.length_c   1.000
_cell.angle_alpha   90.00
_cell.angle_beta   90.00
_cell.angle_gamma   90.00
#
_symmetry.space_group_name_H-M   'P 1'
#
loop_
_entity.id
_entity.type
_entity.pdbx_description
1 polymer ?
#
loop_
_entity_poly.entity_id
_entity_poly.type
_entity_poly.pdbx_seq_one_letter_code
_entity_poly.pdbx_strand_id
1 'polypeptide(L)'
;EIFSNCITAFVISSILCLLVMGLHWSSLEQAGGPLAVYSWLMLVNITGSWSLITLSKYLERMEVDQPVQRLISVAVGIGVGAVTYGAASHLNVDLVDLHGEFLIAWLPDSWNPSVSKELPIAPFLVLTGGLFGILNWLEFASPFREERLEFSVVVMCAVIAWLLPITPQPWGAYLAGTMALTVQLCTPQFTESEVNRFKQLAIKTRIT
;
A
#
# COMPACT_ATOMS: atom_id res chain seq x y z
N GLU A 1 14.23 -0.21 16.93
CA GLU A 1 14.28 -0.23 15.45
C GLU A 1 12.90 -0.09 14.79
N ILE A 2 11.91 -0.95 15.09
CA ILE A 2 10.55 -0.87 14.50
C ILE A 2 9.94 0.53 14.65
N PHE A 3 9.96 1.07 15.87
CA PHE A 3 9.45 2.41 16.16
C PHE A 3 10.12 3.51 15.34
N SER A 4 11.43 3.39 15.09
CA SER A 4 12.17 4.34 14.25
C SER A 4 11.68 4.30 12.80
N ASN A 5 11.52 3.10 12.24
CA ASN A 5 11.05 2.93 10.87
C ASN A 5 9.59 3.40 10.72
N CYS A 6 8.76 3.21 11.75
CA CYS A 6 7.39 3.73 11.78
C CYS A 6 7.35 5.27 11.77
N ILE A 7 8.24 5.94 12.51
CA ILE A 7 8.36 7.41 12.49
C ILE A 7 8.83 7.89 11.11
N THR A 8 9.84 7.24 10.53
CA THR A 8 10.30 7.58 9.17
C THR A 8 9.18 7.40 8.16
N ALA A 9 8.39 6.33 8.27
CA ALA A 9 7.24 6.08 7.41
C ALA A 9 6.18 7.16 7.53
N PHE A 10 5.93 7.65 8.75
CA PHE A 10 5.03 8.78 8.99
C PHE A 10 5.50 10.04 8.27
N VAL A 11 6.78 10.41 8.42
CA VAL A 11 7.35 11.62 7.80
C VAL A 11 7.31 11.53 6.27
N ILE A 12 7.72 10.40 5.71
CA ILE A 12 7.72 10.18 4.25
C ILE A 12 6.29 10.20 3.71
N SER A 13 5.36 9.49 4.36
CA SER A 13 3.95 9.49 3.96
C SER A 13 3.35 10.89 3.97
N SER A 14 3.66 11.70 4.99
CA SER A 14 3.23 13.09 5.09
C SER A 14 3.72 13.91 3.88
N ILE A 15 5.01 13.84 3.56
CA ILE A 15 5.60 14.54 2.41
C ILE A 15 4.94 14.10 1.10
N LEU A 16 4.77 12.80 0.89
CA LEU A 16 4.15 12.27 -0.34
C LEU A 16 2.69 12.67 -0.47
N CYS A 17 1.92 12.65 0.63
CA CYS A 17 0.53 13.10 0.61
C CYS A 17 0.42 14.59 0.28
N LEU A 18 1.32 15.43 0.82
CA LEU A 18 1.37 16.86 0.45
C LEU A 18 1.71 17.07 -1.03
N LEU A 19 2.61 16.26 -1.60
CA LEU A 19 2.91 16.30 -3.03
C LEU A 19 1.69 15.92 -3.87
N VAL A 20 0.99 14.83 -3.52
CA VAL A 20 -0.25 14.42 -4.20
C VAL A 20 -1.30 15.53 -4.14
N MET A 21 -1.46 16.19 -2.99
CA MET A 21 -2.38 17.32 -2.86
C MET A 21 -2.02 18.49 -3.77
N GLY A 22 -0.74 18.87 -3.81
CA GLY A 22 -0.27 19.98 -4.64
C GLY A 22 -0.53 19.75 -6.12
N LEU A 23 -0.44 18.50 -6.58
CA LEU A 23 -0.72 18.12 -7.97
C LEU A 23 -2.21 18.11 -8.32
N HIS A 24 -3.10 17.89 -7.34
CA HIS A 24 -4.54 17.67 -7.56
C HIS A 24 -5.43 18.70 -6.91
N TRP A 25 -4.92 19.90 -6.64
CA TRP A 25 -5.63 20.94 -5.90
C TRP A 25 -7.07 21.17 -6.38
N SER A 26 -7.29 21.24 -7.70
CA SER A 26 -8.60 21.45 -8.30
C SER A 26 -9.59 20.29 -8.12
N SER A 27 -9.10 19.06 -7.97
CA SER A 27 -9.94 17.87 -7.77
C SER A 27 -10.31 17.67 -6.30
N LEU A 28 -9.52 18.22 -5.37
CA LEU A 28 -9.74 18.10 -3.93
C LEU A 28 -10.96 18.87 -3.43
N GLU A 29 -11.30 19.99 -4.07
CA GLU A 29 -12.49 20.78 -3.69
C GLU A 29 -13.79 20.02 -3.93
N GLN A 30 -13.81 19.13 -4.93
CA GLN A 30 -14.97 18.30 -5.26
C GLN A 30 -15.06 17.05 -4.37
N ALA A 31 -13.93 16.55 -3.86
CA ALA A 31 -13.83 15.27 -3.14
C ALA A 31 -14.08 15.35 -1.61
N GLY A 32 -14.84 16.35 -1.13
CA GLY A 32 -15.08 16.57 0.30
C GLY A 32 -14.09 17.52 1.00
N GLY A 33 -13.18 18.13 0.24
CA GLY A 33 -12.29 19.19 0.69
C GLY A 33 -10.83 18.75 0.90
N PRO A 34 -9.84 19.64 0.69
CA PRO A 34 -8.42 19.28 0.71
C PRO A 34 -7.96 18.63 2.02
N LEU A 35 -8.43 19.14 3.16
CA LEU A 35 -8.03 18.64 4.47
C LEU A 35 -8.58 17.23 4.74
N ALA A 36 -9.82 16.95 4.35
CA ALA A 36 -10.45 15.65 4.55
C ALA A 36 -9.73 14.56 3.72
N VAL A 37 -9.48 14.84 2.44
CA VAL A 37 -8.75 13.93 1.54
C VAL A 37 -7.31 13.72 2.03
N TYR A 38 -6.63 14.78 2.49
CA TYR A 38 -5.29 14.66 3.07
C TYR A 38 -5.26 13.75 4.28
N SER A 39 -6.14 13.99 5.25
CA SER A 39 -6.24 13.18 6.47
C SER A 39 -6.54 11.73 6.13
N TRP A 40 -7.43 11.49 5.16
CA TRP A 40 -7.73 10.16 4.68
C TRP A 40 -6.52 9.46 4.06
N LEU A 41 -5.86 10.08 3.07
CA LEU A 41 -4.66 9.53 2.43
C LEU A 41 -3.57 9.22 3.43
N MET A 42 -3.35 10.12 4.38
CA MET A 42 -2.32 10.00 5.40
C MET A 42 -2.62 8.84 6.37
N LEU A 43 -3.87 8.70 6.84
CA LEU A 43 -4.30 7.58 7.68
C LEU A 43 -4.11 6.23 6.99
N VAL A 44 -4.53 6.13 5.73
CA VAL A 44 -4.44 4.89 4.95
C VAL A 44 -2.97 4.52 4.70
N ASN A 45 -2.16 5.49 4.27
CA ASN A 45 -0.76 5.26 3.94
C ASN A 45 0.07 4.87 5.18
N ILE A 46 -0.18 5.51 6.33
CA ILE A 46 0.46 5.15 7.60
C ILE A 46 0.03 3.75 8.02
N THR A 47 -1.27 3.48 8.04
CA THR A 47 -1.79 2.18 8.51
C THR A 47 -1.28 1.05 7.62
N GLY A 48 -1.31 1.23 6.30
CA GLY A 48 -0.78 0.26 5.34
C GLY A 48 0.73 0.05 5.49
N SER A 49 1.51 1.14 5.54
CA SER A 49 2.97 1.07 5.67
C SER A 49 3.41 0.44 7.00
N TRP A 50 2.80 0.83 8.12
CA TRP A 50 3.11 0.25 9.44
C TRP A 50 2.76 -1.23 9.50
N SER A 51 1.62 -1.61 8.91
CA SER A 51 1.21 -3.01 8.83
C SER A 51 2.24 -3.83 8.06
N LEU A 52 2.70 -3.35 6.90
CA LEU A 52 3.71 -4.03 6.09
C LEU A 52 5.07 -4.14 6.78
N ILE A 53 5.57 -3.05 7.38
CA ILE A 53 6.86 -3.03 8.08
C ILE A 53 6.83 -3.95 9.33
N THR A 54 5.71 -3.95 10.06
CA THR A 54 5.56 -4.80 11.24
C THR A 54 5.43 -6.26 10.84
N LEU A 55 4.64 -6.53 9.80
CA LEU A 55 4.39 -7.87 9.30
C LEU A 55 5.67 -8.51 8.74
N SER A 56 6.46 -7.78 7.95
CA SER A 56 7.71 -8.31 7.40
C SER A 56 8.66 -8.77 8.52
N LYS A 57 8.85 -7.93 9.54
CA LYS A 57 9.70 -8.25 10.70
C LYS A 57 9.18 -9.40 11.54
N TYR A 58 7.87 -9.58 11.62
CA TYR A 58 7.27 -10.69 12.34
C TYR A 58 7.44 -12.00 11.58
N LEU A 59 7.20 -11.99 10.25
CA LEU A 59 7.35 -13.16 9.40
C LEU A 59 8.80 -13.61 9.23
N GLU A 60 9.76 -12.68 9.22
CA GLU A 60 11.20 -13.00 9.25
C GLU A 60 11.58 -13.88 10.45
N ARG A 61 10.87 -13.77 11.59
CA ARG A 61 11.16 -14.56 12.80
C ARG A 61 10.52 -15.94 12.80
N MET A 62 9.50 -16.16 11.99
CA MET A 62 8.67 -17.36 12.06
C MET A 62 9.01 -18.41 10.97
N GLU A 63 10.01 -18.16 10.12
CA GLU A 63 10.45 -19.04 9.04
C GLU A 63 9.26 -19.62 8.23
N VAL A 64 8.30 -18.76 7.87
CA VAL A 64 7.03 -19.17 7.25
C VAL A 64 7.17 -19.32 5.74
N ASP A 65 6.52 -20.33 5.16
CA ASP A 65 6.47 -20.55 3.72
C ASP A 65 5.80 -19.39 2.96
N GLN A 66 6.30 -19.11 1.74
CA GLN A 66 5.81 -18.03 0.88
C GLN A 66 4.28 -18.00 0.65
N PRO A 67 3.56 -19.12 0.37
CA PRO A 67 2.10 -19.07 0.20
C PRO A 67 1.36 -18.63 1.48
N VAL A 68 1.86 -19.03 2.65
CA VAL A 68 1.26 -18.64 3.94
C VAL A 68 1.51 -17.16 4.22
N GLN A 69 2.72 -16.67 3.91
CA GLN A 69 3.03 -15.24 4.00
C GLN A 69 2.08 -14.39 3.13
N ARG A 70 1.77 -14.83 1.90
CA ARG A 70 0.81 -14.16 1.01
C ARG A 70 -0.61 -14.15 1.61
N LEU A 71 -1.04 -15.26 2.19
CA LEU A 71 -2.36 -15.33 2.83
C LEU A 71 -2.46 -14.39 4.03
N ILE A 72 -1.41 -14.30 4.84
CA ILE A 72 -1.35 -13.36 5.98
C ILE A 72 -1.36 -11.92 5.46
N SER A 73 -0.62 -11.60 4.40
CA SER A 73 -0.65 -10.28 3.77
C SER A 73 -2.05 -9.90 3.30
N VAL A 74 -2.79 -10.82 2.67
CA VAL A 74 -4.20 -10.60 2.28
C VAL A 74 -5.05 -10.27 3.51
N ALA A 75 -4.94 -11.06 4.59
CA ALA A 75 -5.71 -10.83 5.81
C ALA A 75 -5.41 -9.46 6.44
N VAL A 76 -4.13 -9.06 6.47
CA VAL A 76 -3.71 -7.73 6.91
C VAL A 76 -4.24 -6.64 5.98
N GLY A 77 -4.17 -6.85 4.67
CA GLY A 77 -4.71 -5.95 3.66
C GLY A 77 -6.21 -5.72 3.83
N ILE A 78 -6.99 -6.76 4.13
CA ILE A 78 -8.42 -6.64 4.44
C ILE A 78 -8.62 -5.75 5.67
N GLY A 79 -7.82 -5.91 6.72
CA GLY A 79 -7.83 -5.04 7.90
C GLY A 79 -7.55 -3.57 7.55
N VAL A 80 -6.54 -3.32 6.71
CA VAL A 80 -6.23 -1.97 6.21
C VAL A 80 -7.41 -1.40 5.38
N GLY A 81 -8.12 -2.25 4.64
CA GLY A 81 -9.32 -1.87 3.88
C GLY A 81 -10.46 -1.41 4.79
N ALA A 82 -10.67 -2.09 5.92
CA ALA A 82 -11.66 -1.68 6.91
C ALA A 82 -11.33 -0.29 7.49
N VAL A 83 -10.05 -0.03 7.78
CA VAL A 83 -9.59 1.30 8.23
C VAL A 83 -9.77 2.34 7.13
N THR A 84 -9.49 1.99 5.87
CA THR A 84 -9.64 2.87 4.71
C THR A 84 -11.09 3.31 4.53
N TYR A 85 -12.02 2.36 4.60
CA TYR A 85 -13.46 2.63 4.57
C TYR A 85 -13.92 3.45 5.79
N GLY A 86 -13.48 3.08 6.99
CA GLY A 86 -13.83 3.78 8.23
C GLY A 86 -13.35 5.24 8.22
N ALA A 87 -12.14 5.49 7.71
CA ALA A 87 -11.60 6.83 7.56
C ALA A 87 -12.39 7.63 6.51
N ALA A 88 -12.71 7.04 5.36
CA ALA A 88 -13.49 7.71 4.31
C ALA A 88 -14.89 8.12 4.81
N SER A 89 -15.58 7.19 5.47
CA SER A 89 -16.91 7.42 6.03
C SER A 89 -16.90 8.44 7.16
N HIS A 90 -15.91 8.40 8.06
CA HIS A 90 -15.82 9.36 9.16
C HIS A 90 -15.49 10.79 8.69
N LEU A 91 -14.59 10.90 7.71
CA LEU A 91 -14.15 12.19 7.15
C LEU A 91 -15.10 12.71 6.06
N ASN A 92 -16.16 11.97 5.72
CA ASN A 92 -17.09 12.29 4.62
C ASN A 92 -16.36 12.63 3.32
N VAL A 93 -15.33 11.83 2.99
CA VAL A 93 -14.59 11.99 1.75
C VAL A 93 -15.44 11.48 0.60
N ASP A 94 -15.75 12.37 -0.34
CA ASP A 94 -16.43 12.00 -1.56
C ASP A 94 -15.38 11.47 -2.55
N LEU A 95 -15.29 10.15 -2.62
CA LEU A 95 -14.34 9.46 -3.49
C LEU A 95 -14.91 9.48 -4.91
N VAL A 96 -14.71 10.61 -5.59
CA VAL A 96 -15.03 10.75 -7.02
C VAL A 96 -14.37 9.61 -7.78
N ASP A 97 -15.17 8.84 -8.51
CA ASP A 97 -14.68 7.77 -9.36
C ASP A 97 -14.55 8.27 -10.80
N LEU A 98 -13.31 8.35 -11.30
CA LEU A 98 -13.00 8.72 -12.67
C LEU A 98 -13.04 7.53 -13.65
N HIS A 99 -13.49 6.34 -13.22
CA HIS A 99 -13.68 5.22 -14.14
C HIS A 99 -14.70 5.55 -15.22
N GLY A 100 -14.31 5.37 -16.48
CA GLY A 100 -15.26 5.34 -17.59
C GLY A 100 -16.17 4.11 -17.49
N GLU A 101 -17.42 4.23 -17.96
CA GLU A 101 -18.47 3.19 -17.88
C GLU A 101 -18.02 1.78 -18.31
N PHE A 102 -17.03 1.68 -19.20
CA PHE A 102 -16.50 0.43 -19.72
C PHE A 102 -15.82 -0.46 -18.65
N LEU A 103 -15.11 0.13 -17.68
CA LEU A 103 -14.33 -0.63 -16.70
C LEU A 103 -15.17 -1.11 -15.50
N ILE A 104 -16.26 -0.41 -15.21
CA ILE A 104 -17.23 -0.73 -14.14
C ILE A 104 -18.37 -1.65 -14.60
N ALA A 105 -18.50 -1.91 -15.91
CA ALA A 105 -19.59 -2.70 -16.50
C ALA A 105 -19.68 -4.17 -16.02
N TRP A 106 -18.61 -4.71 -15.44
CA TRP A 106 -18.61 -6.08 -14.89
C TRP A 106 -18.74 -6.13 -13.36
N LEU A 107 -18.71 -4.99 -12.68
CA LEU A 107 -18.94 -4.95 -11.23
C LEU A 107 -20.44 -5.10 -10.93
N PRO A 108 -20.83 -5.74 -9.82
CA PRO A 108 -22.20 -5.75 -9.37
C PRO A 108 -22.70 -4.31 -9.14
N ASP A 109 -23.94 -3.99 -9.54
CA ASP A 109 -24.53 -2.65 -9.36
C ASP A 109 -24.46 -2.15 -7.90
N SER A 110 -24.49 -3.08 -6.94
CA SER A 110 -24.33 -2.79 -5.50
C SER A 110 -22.99 -2.17 -5.11
N TRP A 111 -21.97 -2.25 -5.98
CA TRP A 111 -20.63 -1.71 -5.75
C TRP A 111 -20.41 -0.40 -6.49
N ASN A 112 -21.34 -0.01 -7.37
CA ASN A 112 -21.24 1.24 -8.12
C ASN A 112 -21.71 2.41 -7.22
N PRO A 113 -20.81 3.30 -6.78
CA PRO A 113 -21.16 4.42 -5.91
C PRO A 113 -22.14 5.42 -6.57
N SER A 114 -22.25 5.42 -7.90
CA SER A 114 -23.24 6.23 -8.62
C SER A 114 -24.67 5.67 -8.49
N VAL A 115 -24.82 4.37 -8.23
CA VAL A 115 -26.11 3.67 -8.11
C VAL A 115 -26.48 3.44 -6.64
N SER A 116 -25.49 3.09 -5.80
CA SER A 116 -25.68 2.90 -4.37
C SER A 116 -25.61 4.24 -3.64
N LYS A 117 -26.70 4.65 -2.96
CA LYS A 117 -26.71 5.85 -2.09
C LYS A 117 -25.78 5.75 -0.88
N GLU A 118 -25.26 4.56 -0.59
CA GLU A 118 -24.38 4.26 0.53
C GLU A 118 -23.02 3.83 0.00
N LEU A 119 -21.95 4.20 0.71
CA LEU A 119 -20.58 3.80 0.36
C LEU A 119 -20.40 2.31 0.72
N PRO A 120 -20.23 1.40 -0.25
CA PRO A 120 -20.07 -0.02 0.06
C PRO A 120 -18.67 -0.29 0.64
N ILE A 121 -18.59 -1.09 1.70
CA ILE A 121 -17.31 -1.48 2.31
C ILE A 121 -16.54 -2.51 1.47
N ALA A 122 -17.25 -3.36 0.72
CA ALA A 122 -16.67 -4.49 0.00
C ALA A 122 -15.56 -4.11 -0.99
N PRO A 123 -15.71 -3.05 -1.83
CA PRO A 123 -14.64 -2.60 -2.71
C PRO A 123 -13.34 -2.27 -1.99
N PHE A 124 -13.41 -1.61 -0.82
CA PHE A 124 -12.21 -1.27 -0.05
C PHE A 124 -11.49 -2.52 0.46
N LEU A 125 -12.24 -3.50 0.98
CA LEU A 125 -11.66 -4.75 1.50
C LEU A 125 -11.00 -5.59 0.40
N VAL A 126 -11.70 -5.73 -0.74
CA VAL A 126 -11.21 -6.51 -1.88
C VAL A 126 -10.02 -5.82 -2.52
N LEU A 127 -10.05 -4.50 -2.64
CA LEU A 127 -8.95 -3.73 -3.18
C LEU A 127 -7.69 -3.88 -2.33
N THR A 128 -7.75 -3.55 -1.04
CA THR A 128 -6.56 -3.55 -0.19
C THR A 128 -6.09 -4.97 0.08
N GLY A 129 -7.01 -5.92 0.30
CA GLY A 129 -6.68 -7.34 0.41
C GLY A 129 -6.05 -7.89 -0.87
N GLY A 130 -6.62 -7.55 -2.03
CA GLY A 130 -6.13 -7.92 -3.35
C GLY A 130 -4.76 -7.32 -3.63
N LEU A 131 -4.57 -6.02 -3.40
CA LEU A 131 -3.27 -5.36 -3.55
C LEU A 131 -2.23 -6.03 -2.65
N PHE A 132 -2.56 -6.29 -1.38
CA PHE A 132 -1.63 -6.94 -0.44
C PHE A 132 -1.29 -8.39 -0.80
N GLY A 133 -2.19 -9.10 -1.49
CA GLY A 133 -1.97 -10.47 -1.95
C GLY A 133 -1.27 -10.59 -3.29
N ILE A 134 -1.63 -9.73 -4.25
CA ILE A 134 -1.13 -9.75 -5.64
C ILE A 134 0.29 -9.21 -5.69
N LEU A 135 0.50 -8.05 -5.08
CA LEU A 135 1.81 -7.42 -5.00
C LEU A 135 2.48 -8.09 -3.80
N ASN A 136 3.57 -8.82 -4.02
CA ASN A 136 4.26 -9.53 -2.94
C ASN A 136 5.00 -8.52 -2.02
N TRP A 137 4.27 -7.64 -1.32
CA TRP A 137 4.82 -6.48 -0.60
C TRP A 137 5.90 -6.84 0.42
N LEU A 138 5.85 -8.06 0.95
CA LEU A 138 6.84 -8.58 1.88
C LEU A 138 8.22 -8.73 1.25
N GLU A 139 8.28 -9.00 -0.05
CA GLU A 139 9.53 -9.04 -0.81
C GLU A 139 10.13 -7.64 -0.93
N PHE A 140 9.30 -6.61 -1.12
CA PHE A 140 9.73 -5.21 -1.10
C PHE A 140 10.20 -4.74 0.28
N ALA A 141 9.76 -5.41 1.34
CA ALA A 141 10.20 -5.15 2.69
C ALA A 141 11.42 -5.98 3.11
N SER A 142 11.92 -6.85 2.23
CA SER A 142 13.09 -7.70 2.52
C SER A 142 14.38 -6.86 2.58
N PRO A 143 15.27 -7.14 3.55
CA PRO A 143 16.55 -6.44 3.68
C PRO A 143 17.60 -6.88 2.66
N PHE A 144 17.33 -7.92 1.85
CA PHE A 144 18.25 -8.48 0.84
C PHE A 144 18.11 -7.85 -0.56
N ARG A 145 17.46 -6.70 -0.69
CA ARG A 145 17.27 -6.02 -1.97
C ARG A 145 18.58 -5.42 -2.48
N GLU A 146 18.74 -5.44 -3.80
CA GLU A 146 19.93 -4.89 -4.48
C GLU A 146 19.88 -3.35 -4.52
N GLU A 147 18.69 -2.76 -4.67
CA GLU A 147 18.49 -1.31 -4.73
C GLU A 147 17.61 -0.80 -3.58
N ARG A 148 17.89 0.41 -3.07
CA ARG A 148 17.05 1.11 -2.06
C ARG A 148 15.63 1.35 -2.54
N LEU A 149 15.52 1.75 -3.80
CA LEU A 149 14.29 2.23 -4.39
C LEU A 149 14.20 1.73 -5.83
N GLU A 150 13.35 0.74 -6.06
CA GLU A 150 13.05 0.22 -7.39
C GLU A 150 11.85 0.98 -7.94
N PHE A 151 12.11 2.02 -8.72
CA PHE A 151 11.05 2.89 -9.26
C PHE A 151 10.08 2.11 -10.17
N SER A 152 10.58 1.11 -10.90
CA SER A 152 9.76 0.21 -11.73
C SER A 152 8.68 -0.51 -10.93
N VAL A 153 9.01 -0.97 -9.72
CA VAL A 153 8.06 -1.61 -8.81
C VAL A 153 6.99 -0.64 -8.35
N VAL A 154 7.37 0.60 -7.99
CA VAL A 154 6.41 1.62 -7.57
C VAL A 154 5.41 1.93 -8.68
N VAL A 155 5.91 2.11 -9.91
CA VAL A 155 5.07 2.33 -11.09
C VAL A 155 4.18 1.12 -11.35
N MET A 156 4.72 -0.10 -11.26
CA MET A 156 3.94 -1.33 -11.44
C MET A 156 2.81 -1.45 -10.41
N CYS A 157 3.08 -1.17 -9.14
CA CYS A 157 2.06 -1.14 -8.08
C CYS A 157 0.96 -0.11 -8.39
N ALA A 158 1.35 1.09 -8.82
CA ALA A 158 0.40 2.14 -9.18
C ALA A 158 -0.45 1.75 -10.41
N VAL A 159 0.17 1.16 -11.44
CA VAL A 159 -0.52 0.68 -12.65
C VAL A 159 -1.47 -0.47 -12.34
N ILE A 160 -1.04 -1.44 -11.51
CA ILE A 160 -1.91 -2.55 -11.09
C ILE A 160 -3.12 -2.00 -10.32
N ALA A 161 -2.91 -1.08 -9.38
CA ALA A 161 -4.01 -0.44 -8.66
C ALA A 161 -4.92 0.39 -9.59
N TRP A 162 -4.35 1.05 -10.60
CA TRP A 162 -5.10 1.80 -11.61
C TRP A 162 -6.00 0.90 -12.46
N LEU A 163 -5.51 -0.29 -12.84
CA LEU A 163 -6.23 -1.24 -13.68
C LEU A 163 -7.33 -1.99 -12.93
N LEU A 164 -7.38 -1.92 -11.60
CA LEU A 164 -8.45 -2.51 -10.80
C LEU A 164 -9.65 -1.56 -10.75
N PRO A 165 -10.78 -1.91 -11.40
CA PRO A 165 -11.95 -1.03 -11.47
C PRO A 165 -12.81 -1.04 -10.21
N ILE A 166 -12.28 -1.63 -9.15
CA ILE A 166 -12.84 -1.65 -7.80
C ILE A 166 -12.43 -0.36 -7.06
N THR A 167 -11.45 0.38 -7.60
CA THR A 167 -10.84 1.50 -6.91
C THR A 167 -11.40 2.83 -7.39
N PRO A 168 -11.75 3.79 -6.52
CA PRO A 168 -12.05 5.14 -6.99
C PRO A 168 -10.78 5.74 -7.63
N GLN A 169 -10.81 5.96 -8.95
CA GLN A 169 -9.69 6.58 -9.67
C GLN A 169 -9.66 8.08 -9.38
N PRO A 170 -8.47 8.70 -9.19
CA PRO A 170 -7.10 8.15 -9.29
C PRO A 170 -6.52 7.64 -7.96
N TRP A 171 -7.30 7.67 -6.88
CA TRP A 171 -6.84 7.52 -5.49
C TRP A 171 -6.13 6.20 -5.23
N GLY A 172 -6.59 5.11 -5.86
CA GLY A 172 -5.96 3.79 -5.76
C GLY A 172 -4.49 3.76 -6.14
N ALA A 173 -4.17 4.38 -7.28
CA ALA A 173 -2.81 4.43 -7.79
C ALA A 173 -1.90 5.26 -6.86
N TYR A 174 -2.42 6.36 -6.31
CA TYR A 174 -1.67 7.14 -5.32
C TYR A 174 -1.44 6.37 -4.03
N LEU A 175 -2.45 5.69 -3.50
CA LEU A 175 -2.30 4.88 -2.29
C LEU A 175 -1.27 3.77 -2.50
N ALA A 176 -1.38 3.00 -3.59
CA ALA A 176 -0.44 1.93 -3.87
C ALA A 176 0.99 2.45 -4.12
N GLY A 177 1.14 3.50 -4.95
CA GLY A 177 2.45 4.06 -5.27
C GLY A 177 3.13 4.70 -4.07
N THR A 178 2.41 5.53 -3.30
CA THR A 178 2.99 6.20 -2.12
C THR A 178 3.31 5.22 -1.01
N MET A 179 2.49 4.20 -0.78
CA MET A 179 2.77 3.15 0.19
C MET A 179 3.99 2.31 -0.22
N ALA A 180 4.12 1.98 -1.51
CA ALA A 180 5.31 1.27 -2.01
C ALA A 180 6.58 2.08 -1.80
N LEU A 181 6.53 3.37 -2.13
CA LEU A 181 7.66 4.28 -1.91
C LEU A 181 8.02 4.38 -0.42
N THR A 182 7.02 4.57 0.45
CA THR A 182 7.21 4.67 1.90
C THR A 182 7.85 3.40 2.45
N VAL A 183 7.31 2.22 2.13
CA VAL A 183 7.84 0.94 2.63
C VAL A 183 9.27 0.71 2.16
N GLN A 184 9.58 0.96 0.89
CA GLN A 184 10.92 0.78 0.35
C GLN A 184 11.95 1.71 1.01
N LEU A 185 11.58 2.97 1.27
CA LEU A 185 12.45 3.96 1.93
C LEU A 185 12.64 3.71 3.43
N CYS A 186 11.68 3.06 4.09
CA CYS A 186 11.72 2.83 5.54
C CYS A 186 12.31 1.48 5.95
N THR A 187 12.49 0.58 5.01
CA THR A 187 13.00 -0.77 5.29
C THR A 187 14.53 -0.76 5.29
N PRO A 188 15.16 -1.33 6.34
CA PRO A 188 16.61 -1.33 6.47
C PRO A 188 17.22 -2.20 5.37
N GLN A 189 18.37 -1.79 4.86
CA GLN A 189 19.14 -2.56 3.89
C GLN A 189 20.48 -2.95 4.48
N PHE A 190 20.88 -4.19 4.21
CA PHE A 190 22.24 -4.62 4.46
C PHE A 190 23.19 -3.89 3.52
N THR A 191 24.35 -3.50 4.05
CA THR A 191 25.43 -2.93 3.23
C THR A 191 25.97 -4.02 2.30
N GLU A 192 26.48 -3.66 1.12
CA GLU A 192 27.10 -4.64 0.19
C GLU A 192 28.18 -5.50 0.89
N SER A 193 28.92 -4.93 1.83
CA SER A 193 29.91 -5.65 2.65
C SER A 193 29.30 -6.73 3.54
N GLU A 194 28.11 -6.49 4.10
CA GLU A 194 27.36 -7.42 4.94
C GLU A 194 26.75 -8.52 4.08
N VAL A 195 26.16 -8.17 2.93
CA VAL A 195 25.62 -9.14 1.97
C VAL A 195 26.73 -10.09 1.48
N ASN A 196 27.89 -9.55 1.12
CA ASN A 196 29.04 -10.36 0.69
C ASN A 196 29.56 -11.27 1.81
N ARG A 197 29.55 -10.80 3.07
CA ARG A 197 29.90 -11.62 4.23
C ARG A 197 28.92 -12.78 4.43
N PHE A 198 27.61 -12.55 4.29
CA PHE A 198 26.61 -13.61 4.38
C PHE A 198 26.73 -14.63 3.24
N LYS A 199 26.96 -14.18 2.01
CA LYS A 199 27.23 -15.08 0.86
C LYS A 199 28.45 -15.97 1.13
N GLN A 200 29.54 -15.41 1.66
CA GLN A 200 30.73 -16.18 2.02
C GLN A 200 30.48 -17.21 3.13
N LEU A 201 29.71 -16.84 4.17
CA LEU A 201 29.34 -17.75 5.25
C LEU A 201 28.45 -18.89 4.73
N ALA A 202 27.46 -18.60 3.90
CA ALA A 202 26.59 -19.61 3.31
C ALA A 202 27.35 -20.61 2.44
N ILE A 203 28.32 -20.15 1.63
CA ILE A 203 29.20 -21.03 0.85
C ILE A 203 30.01 -21.94 1.77
N LYS A 204 30.57 -21.37 2.86
CA LYS A 204 31.39 -22.13 3.82
C LYS A 204 30.58 -23.22 4.54
N THR A 205 29.31 -22.95 4.85
CA THR A 205 28.43 -23.90 5.55
C THR A 205 27.94 -25.03 4.64
N ARG A 206 27.91 -24.80 3.31
CA ARG A 206 27.51 -25.81 2.31
C ARG A 206 28.63 -26.81 1.95
N ILE A 207 29.89 -26.47 2.27
CA ILE A 207 31.07 -27.29 1.95
C ILE A 207 31.47 -28.20 3.12
N THR A 208 31.02 -27.89 4.34
CA THR A 208 31.12 -28.75 5.54
C THR A 208 29.92 -29.65 5.68
#